data_AF-A0A521K1A0-F1
#
_entry.id   AF-A0A521K1A0-F1
#
_cell.length_a   1.000
_cell.length_b   1.000
_cell.length_c   1.000
_cell.angle_alpha   90.00
_cell.angle_beta   90.00
_cell.angle_gamma   90.00
#
_symmetry.space_group_name_H-M   'P 1'
#
loop_
_entity.id
_entity.type
_entity.pdbx_description
1 polymer ?
#
loop_
_entity_poly.entity_id
_entity_poly.type
_entity_poly.pdbx_seq_one_letter_code
_entity_poly.pdbx_strand_id
1 'polypeptide(L)' 'MTRRSALVSVLVLGLMLALVGCRATPVTPQPPIVVASDLDNPPFAFVDSRGEPAGRDIEMMNELARR' A
#
# COMPACT_ATOMS: atom_id res chain seq x y z
N MET A 1 3.50 -26.97 -44.28
CA MET A 1 3.08 -25.96 -43.28
C MET A 1 3.44 -26.48 -41.88
N THR A 2 4.72 -26.48 -41.46
CA THR A 2 5.06 -27.45 -40.38
C THR A 2 6.12 -27.12 -39.32
N ARG A 3 7.12 -26.24 -39.51
CA ARG A 3 8.07 -25.94 -38.39
C ARG A 3 8.48 -24.48 -38.27
N ARG A 4 8.82 -23.83 -39.40
CA ARG A 4 9.21 -22.41 -39.40
C ARG A 4 8.07 -21.49 -38.96
N SER A 5 6.84 -21.75 -39.44
CA SER A 5 5.65 -20.98 -39.06
C SER A 5 5.28 -21.15 -37.58
N ALA A 6 5.47 -22.34 -37.01
CA ALA A 6 5.20 -22.59 -35.59
C ALA A 6 6.20 -21.87 -34.67
N LEU A 7 7.48 -21.82 -35.07
CA LEU A 7 8.52 -21.12 -34.32
C LEU A 7 8.25 -19.60 -34.28
N VAL A 8 7.83 -19.02 -35.41
CA VAL A 8 7.44 -17.60 -35.49
C VAL A 8 6.25 -17.31 -34.58
N SER A 9 5.22 -18.16 -34.59
CA SER A 9 4.05 -17.96 -33.72
C SER A 9 4.39 -18.04 -32.24
N VAL A 10 5.26 -18.96 -31.82
CA VAL A 10 5.72 -19.05 -30.42
C VAL A 10 6.51 -17.81 -30.02
N LEU A 11 7.36 -17.30 -30.91
CA LEU A 11 8.17 -16.11 -30.64
C LEU A 11 7.31 -14.86 -30.51
N VAL A 12 6.31 -14.71 -31.40
CA VAL A 12 5.34 -13.60 -31.34
C VAL A 12 4.48 -13.70 -30.08
N LEU A 13 4.01 -14.89 -29.72
CA LEU A 13 3.22 -15.08 -28.51
C LEU A 13 4.04 -14.77 -27.25
N GLY A 14 5.29 -15.25 -27.17
CA GLY A 14 6.19 -14.95 -26.06
C GLY A 14 6.48 -13.45 -25.92
N LEU A 15 6.68 -12.75 -27.05
CA LEU A 15 6.88 -11.30 -27.07
C LEU A 15 5.62 -10.54 -26.59
N MET A 16 4.43 -10.98 -27.00
CA MET A 16 3.16 -10.40 -26.56
C MET A 16 2.92 -10.61 -25.05
N LEU A 17 3.24 -11.79 -24.50
CA LEU A 17 3.15 -12.01 -23.05
C LEU A 17 4.13 -11.12 -22.26
N ALA A 18 5.34 -10.91 -22.78
CA ALA A 18 6.33 -10.04 -22.14
C ALA A 18 5.89 -8.57 -22.10
N LEU A 19 5.20 -8.09 -23.14
CA LEU A 19 4.67 -6.71 -23.21
C LEU A 19 3.46 -6.47 -22.29
N VAL A 20 2.69 -7.52 -21.97
CA VAL A 20 1.50 -7.43 -21.10
C VAL A 20 1.85 -7.67 -19.63
N GLY A 21 2.90 -8.45 -19.34
CA GLY A 21 3.17 -9.00 -18.00
C GLY A 21 3.62 -8.01 -16.91
N CYS A 22 4.09 -6.81 -17.24
CA CYS A 22 4.67 -5.89 -16.24
C CYS A 22 4.13 -4.46 -16.37
N ARG A 23 2.85 -4.25 -16.02
CA ARG A 23 2.41 -2.92 -15.59
C ARG A 23 2.40 -2.89 -14.06
N ALA A 24 3.56 -2.57 -13.48
CA ALA A 24 3.60 -2.17 -12.08
C ALA A 24 2.79 -0.88 -11.95
N THR A 25 1.65 -0.92 -11.27
CA THR A 25 0.90 0.30 -10.97
C THR A 25 1.75 1.16 -10.04
N PRO A 26 2.06 2.41 -10.41
CA PRO A 26 2.80 3.29 -9.52
C PRO A 26 1.98 3.50 -8.25
N VAL A 27 2.55 3.14 -7.10
CA VAL A 27 1.96 3.49 -5.80
C VAL A 27 2.04 5.00 -5.69
N THR A 28 0.88 5.65 -5.78
CA THR A 28 0.79 7.09 -5.56
C THR A 28 0.78 7.31 -4.05
N PRO A 29 1.70 8.11 -3.48
CA PRO A 29 1.66 8.45 -2.06
C PRO A 29 0.30 9.05 -1.73
N GLN A 30 -0.39 8.44 -0.78
CA GLN A 30 -1.66 8.99 -0.28
C GLN A 30 -1.35 10.05 0.79
N PRO A 31 -2.13 11.13 0.86
CA PRO A 31 -1.98 12.10 1.94
C PRO A 31 -2.24 11.43 3.30
N PRO A 32 -1.59 11.89 4.38
CA PRO A 32 -1.85 11.39 5.72
C PRO A 32 -3.32 11.54 6.11
N ILE A 33 -3.85 10.56 6.85
CA ILE A 33 -5.19 10.64 7.42
C ILE A 33 -5.12 11.43 8.72
N VAL A 34 -5.94 12.48 8.83
CA VAL A 34 -6.09 13.27 10.07
C VAL A 34 -7.23 12.68 10.89
N VAL A 35 -6.96 12.34 12.15
CA VAL A 35 -7.92 11.70 13.07
C VAL A 35 -8.12 12.60 14.27
N ALA A 36 -9.37 13.00 14.53
CA ALA A 36 -9.74 13.72 15.74
C ALA A 36 -9.97 12.74 16.89
N SER A 37 -9.57 13.12 18.11
CA SER A 37 -9.79 12.33 19.32
C SER A 37 -10.05 13.24 20.52
N ASP A 38 -10.76 12.72 21.52
CA ASP A 38 -10.94 13.37 22.82
C ASP A 38 -9.71 13.07 23.69
N LEU A 39 -8.82 14.06 23.81
CA LEU A 39 -7.54 13.94 24.53
C LEU A 39 -7.67 14.13 26.06
N ASP A 40 -8.89 14.17 26.60
CA ASP A 40 -9.12 14.19 28.04
C ASP A 40 -9.81 12.89 28.52
N ASN A 41 -9.57 11.77 27.81
CA ASN A 41 -10.24 10.49 28.03
C ASN A 41 -9.25 9.32 28.28
N PRO A 42 -8.50 9.34 29.39
CA PRO A 42 -7.63 8.21 29.75
C PRO A 42 -8.45 6.94 30.07
N PRO A 43 -7.96 5.73 29.70
CA PRO A 43 -6.65 5.44 29.11
C PRO A 43 -6.64 5.40 27.57
N PHE A 44 -7.70 5.86 26.91
CA PHE A 44 -7.91 5.67 25.48
C PHE A 44 -7.17 6.70 24.64
N ALA A 45 -7.31 7.98 24.99
CA ALA A 45 -6.60 9.08 24.37
C ALA A 45 -6.38 10.19 25.40
N PHE A 46 -5.13 10.61 25.58
CA PHE A 46 -4.75 11.66 26.50
C PHE A 46 -3.44 12.33 26.09
N VAL A 47 -3.10 13.47 26.69
CA VAL A 47 -1.79 14.12 26.53
C VAL A 47 -0.83 13.63 27.61
N ASP A 48 0.33 13.09 27.22
CA ASP A 48 1.36 12.62 28.15
C ASP A 48 2.16 13.78 28.78
N SER A 49 3.11 13.45 29.68
CA SER A 49 3.94 14.45 30.36
C SER A 49 4.88 15.25 29.44
N ARG A 50 5.05 14.82 28.19
CA ARG A 50 5.85 15.50 27.16
C ARG A 50 4.99 16.36 26.24
N GLY A 51 3.66 16.37 26.43
CA GLY A 51 2.74 17.10 25.58
C GLY A 51 2.30 16.32 24.33
N GLU A 52 2.57 15.01 24.27
CA GLU A 52 2.26 14.18 23.10
C GLU A 52 0.95 13.41 23.28
N PRO A 53 0.15 13.22 22.21
CA PRO A 53 -0.98 12.29 22.26
C PRO A 53 -0.52 10.87 22.59
N ALA A 54 -1.16 10.25 23.57
CA ALA A 54 -0.89 8.91 24.06
C ALA A 54 -2.20 8.16 24.39
N GLY A 55 -2.10 6.86 24.63
CA GLY A 55 -3.24 6.00 24.98
C GLY A 55 -3.56 4.95 23.92
N ARG A 56 -4.46 4.03 24.26
CA ARG A 56 -4.78 2.84 23.46
C ARG A 56 -5.19 3.18 22.02
N ASP A 57 -6.02 4.20 21.84
CA ASP A 57 -6.53 4.57 20.52
C ASP A 57 -5.45 5.24 19.67
N ILE A 58 -4.57 6.05 20.29
CA ILE A 58 -3.44 6.66 19.59
C ILE A 58 -2.46 5.59 19.10
N GLU A 59 -2.11 4.62 19.95
CA GLU A 59 -1.22 3.50 19.57
C GLU A 59 -1.82 2.66 18.44
N MET A 60 -3.11 2.34 18.53
CA MET A 60 -3.85 1.59 17.52
C MET A 60 -3.85 2.31 16.16
N MET A 61 -4.18 3.61 16.14
CA MET A 61 -4.20 4.37 14.89
C MET A 61 -2.82 4.51 14.26
N ASN A 62 -1.78 4.70 15.08
CA ASN A 62 -0.41 4.73 14.61
C ASN A 62 0.04 3.39 14.01
N GLU A 63 -0.41 2.27 14.57
CA GLU A 63 -0.13 0.94 14.01
C GLU A 63 -0.90 0.68 12.71
N LEU A 64 -2.15 1.14 12.61
CA LEU A 64 -2.92 1.08 11.37
C LEU A 64 -2.27 1.89 10.25
N ALA A 65 -1.72 3.06 10.56
CA ALA A 65 -1.04 3.92 9.58
C ALA A 65 0.28 3.32 9.05
N ARG A 66 0.87 2.33 9.73
CA ARG A 66 2.10 1.64 9.28
C ARG A 66 1.84 0.48 8.31
N ARG A 67 0.60 0.04 8.17
CA ARG A 67 0.20 -1.10 7.33
C ARG A 67 -0.29 -0.65 5.97
#